data_AF-A0A4Y2QED0-F1
#
_entry.id   AF-A0A4Y2QED0-F1
#
_cell.length_a   1.000
_cell.length_b   1.000
_cell.length_c   1.000
_cell.angle_alpha   90.00
_cell.angle_beta   90.00
_cell.angle_gamma   90.00
#
_symmetry.space_group_name_H-M   'P 1'
#
loop_
_entity.id
_entity.type
_entity.pdbx_description
1 polymer ?
#
loop_
_entity_poly.entity_id
_entity_poly.type
_entity_poly.pdbx_seq_one_letter_code
_entity_poly.pdbx_strand_id
1 'polypeptide(L)' 'MNNHYTLTDFDCYDKIRTHFNEECFSLSKNNYALGYMYVLVNICEKGVVPAQAMAAMERVCVHPPIYGIV' A
#
# COMPACT_ATOMS: atom_id res chain seq x y z
N MET A 1 -9.03 9.27 13.05
CA MET A 1 -7.68 9.73 13.45
C MET A 1 -6.70 9.30 12.38
N ASN A 2 -6.13 10.25 11.64
CA ASN A 2 -5.06 9.99 10.68
C ASN A 2 -3.77 9.79 11.48
N ASN A 3 -3.58 8.60 12.03
CA ASN A 3 -2.33 8.26 12.69
C ASN A 3 -1.26 8.12 11.61
N HIS A 4 -0.14 8.82 11.75
CA HIS A 4 1.03 8.68 10.88
C HIS A 4 2.15 8.12 11.75
N TYR A 5 2.50 6.85 11.55
CA TYR A 5 3.60 6.24 12.27
C TYR A 5 4.93 6.54 11.58
N THR A 6 6.01 6.55 12.36
CA THR A 6 7.38 6.53 11.83
C THR A 6 7.64 5.14 11.26
N LEU A 7 8.13 5.06 10.02
CA LEU A 7 8.51 3.79 9.41
C LEU A 7 9.75 3.21 10.11
N THR A 8 9.59 2.03 10.70
CA THR A 8 10.66 1.23 11.31
C THR A 8 10.78 -0.14 10.65
N ASP A 9 9.68 -0.71 10.14
CA ASP A 9 9.67 -1.97 9.41
C ASP A 9 9.73 -1.76 7.88
N PHE A 10 10.94 -1.50 7.40
CA PHE A 10 11.20 -1.27 5.98
C PHE A 10 10.96 -2.50 5.09
N ASP A 11 11.17 -3.72 5.61
CA ASP A 11 10.95 -4.96 4.85
C ASP A 11 9.45 -5.21 4.62
N CYS A 12 8.63 -5.03 5.65
CA CYS A 12 7.18 -5.07 5.49
C CYS A 12 6.72 -4.03 4.49
N TYR A 13 7.16 -2.77 4.66
CA TYR A 13 6.71 -1.67 3.82
C TYR A 13 7.09 -1.88 2.36
N ASP A 14 8.33 -2.30 2.07
CA ASP A 14 8.79 -2.51 0.69
C ASP A 14 7.99 -3.62 -0.01
N LYS A 15 7.71 -4.72 0.68
CA LYS A 15 6.89 -5.84 0.16
C LYS A 15 5.49 -5.40 -0.20
N ILE A 16 4.77 -4.80 0.76
CA ILE A 16 3.36 -4.44 0.53
C ILE A 16 3.22 -3.24 -0.41
N ARG A 17 4.19 -2.30 -0.43
CA ARG A 17 4.21 -1.18 -1.37
C ARG A 17 4.42 -1.67 -2.80
N THR A 18 5.34 -2.62 -3.00
CA THR A 18 5.60 -3.20 -4.33
C THR A 18 4.37 -3.93 -4.84
N HIS A 19 3.76 -4.79 -4.01
CA HIS A 19 2.52 -5.47 -4.38
C HIS A 19 1.37 -4.50 -4.65
N PHE A 20 1.20 -3.46 -3.82
CA PHE A 20 0.19 -2.42 -4.07
C PHE A 20 0.44 -1.66 -5.38
N ASN A 21 1.69 -1.43 -5.75
CA ASN A 21 2.05 -0.80 -7.01
C ASN A 21 1.71 -1.66 -8.23
N GLU A 22 1.87 -2.97 -8.09
CA GLU A 22 1.70 -3.95 -9.17
C GLU A 22 0.25 -4.41 -9.33
N GLU A 23 -0.54 -4.44 -8.25
CA GLU A 23 -1.89 -5.02 -8.26
C GLU A 23 -3.00 -3.97 -8.11
N CYS A 24 -2.72 -2.80 -7.51
CA CYS A 24 -3.77 -1.82 -7.20
C CYS A 24 -3.60 -0.51 -7.98
N PHE A 25 -2.48 0.18 -7.79
CA PHE A 25 -2.27 1.52 -8.35
C PHE A 25 -0.85 1.68 -8.83
N SER A 26 -0.65 2.11 -10.08
CA SER A 26 0.68 2.49 -10.54
C SER A 26 1.12 3.75 -9.81
N LEU A 27 1.92 3.60 -8.75
CA LEU A 27 2.25 4.68 -7.82
C LEU A 27 2.92 5.86 -8.54
N SER A 28 3.88 5.58 -9.43
CA SER A 28 4.58 6.61 -10.21
C SER A 28 3.67 7.38 -11.17
N LYS A 29 2.47 6.86 -11.46
CA LYS A 29 1.48 7.47 -12.35
C LYS A 29 0.20 7.87 -11.61
N ASN A 30 0.17 7.78 -10.27
CA ASN A 30 -0.99 8.09 -9.45
C ASN A 30 -0.60 8.88 -8.21
N ASN A 31 -0.55 10.21 -8.35
CA ASN A 31 -0.21 11.12 -7.27
C ASN A 31 -1.19 11.07 -6.09
N TYR A 32 -2.46 10.73 -6.35
CA TYR A 32 -3.45 10.56 -5.29
C TYR A 32 -3.10 9.37 -4.41
N ALA A 33 -2.87 8.19 -5.01
CA ALA A 33 -2.48 7.00 -4.28
C ALA A 33 -1.16 7.19 -3.51
N LEU A 34 -0.18 7.88 -4.10
CA LEU A 34 1.07 8.25 -3.41
C LEU A 34 0.83 9.04 -2.10
N GLY A 35 -0.16 9.94 -2.08
CA GLY A 35 -0.54 10.70 -0.89
C GLY A 35 -1.05 9.84 0.28
N TYR A 36 -1.43 8.59 0.02
CA TYR A 36 -1.94 7.65 1.03
C TYR A 36 -0.94 6.56 1.43
N MET A 37 0.33 6.63 1.00
CA MET A 37 1.34 5.62 1.36
C MET A 37 1.61 5.49 2.86
N TYR A 38 1.29 6.51 3.65
CA TYR A 38 1.32 6.42 5.11
C TYR A 38 0.39 5.32 5.66
N VAL A 39 -0.66 4.94 4.94
CA VAL A 39 -1.55 3.84 5.34
C VAL A 39 -0.81 2.51 5.32
N LEU A 40 0.04 2.28 4.32
CA LEU A 40 0.87 1.07 4.24
C LEU A 40 1.91 1.05 5.38
N VAL A 41 2.51 2.20 5.70
CA VAL A 41 3.37 2.31 6.90
C VAL A 41 2.60 1.91 8.15
N ASN A 42 1.40 2.46 8.35
CA ASN A 42 0.59 2.14 9.53
C ASN A 42 0.21 0.65 9.64
N ILE A 43 0.05 -0.05 8.51
CA ILE A 43 -0.21 -1.49 8.49
C ILE A 43 1.00 -2.24 9.07
N CYS A 44 2.20 -1.90 8.60
CA CYS A 44 3.44 -2.51 9.08
C CYS A 44 3.72 -2.19 10.55
N GLU A 45 3.60 -0.92 10.95
CA GLU A 45 3.88 -0.51 12.34
C GLU A 45 2.86 -1.05 13.36
N LYS A 46 1.73 -1.58 12.88
CA LYS A 46 0.74 -2.31 13.71
C LYS A 46 1.03 -3.81 13.80
N GLY A 47 2.10 -4.30 13.19
CA GLY A 47 2.48 -5.71 13.21
C GLY A 47 1.60 -6.60 12.32
N VAL A 48 0.93 -6.03 11.29
CA VAL A 48 0.22 -6.83 10.30
C VAL A 48 1.25 -7.56 9.43
N VAL A 49 1.10 -8.88 9.31
CA VAL A 49 2.01 -9.69 8.50
C VAL A 49 1.86 -9.32 7.02
N PRO A 50 2.95 -9.10 6.25
CA PRO A 50 2.87 -8.67 4.85
C PRO A 50 1.94 -9.52 3.98
N ALA A 51 1.99 -10.85 4.14
CA ALA A 51 1.13 -11.78 3.41
C ALA A 51 -0.37 -11.56 3.66
N GLN A 52 -0.76 -11.15 4.87
CA GLN A 52 -2.15 -10.83 5.18
C GLN A 52 -2.60 -9.53 4.51
N ALA A 53 -1.71 -8.52 4.49
CA ALA A 53 -1.98 -7.26 3.81
C ALA A 53 -2.10 -7.46 2.29
N MET A 54 -1.19 -8.24 1.68
CA MET A 54 -1.23 -8.57 0.26
C MET A 54 -2.50 -9.35 -0.10
N ALA A 55 -2.86 -10.37 0.67
CA ALA A 55 -4.11 -11.11 0.45
C ALA A 55 -5.37 -10.23 0.57
N ALA A 56 -5.32 -9.16 1.39
CA ALA A 56 -6.40 -8.18 1.45
C ALA A 56 -6.44 -7.28 0.21
N MET A 57 -5.26 -6.89 -0.32
CA MET A 57 -5.16 -6.15 -1.58
C MET A 57 -5.72 -6.96 -2.74
N GLU A 58 -5.33 -8.23 -2.90
CA GLU A 58 -5.82 -9.12 -3.97
C GLU A 58 -7.34 -9.24 -4.01
N ARG A 59 -8.00 -9.21 -2.84
CA ARG A 59 -9.48 -9.30 -2.75
C ARG A 59 -10.21 -8.02 -3.14
N VAL A 60 -9.54 -6.87 -3.02
CA VAL A 60 -10.15 -5.55 -3.23
C VAL A 60 -9.75 -4.96 -4.59
N CYS A 61 -8.50 -5.14 -4.98
CA CYS A 61 -7.93 -4.67 -6.24
C CYS A 61 -8.26 -5.65 -7.37
N VAL A 62 -9.55 -5.85 -7.64
CA VAL A 62 -10.07 -6.77 -8.68
C VAL A 62 -10.05 -6.16 -10.10
N HIS A 63 -9.17 -5.20 -10.32
CA HIS A 63 -9.01 -4.45 -11.56
C HIS A 63 -7.52 -4.36 -11.91
N PRO A 64 -7.15 -4.14 -13.19
CA PRO A 64 -5.78 -3.78 -13.54
C PRO A 64 -5.32 -2.51 -12.79
N PRO A 65 -4.02 -2.33 -12.53
CA PRO A 65 -3.52 -1.17 -11.79
C PRO A 65 -4.02 0.16 -12.35
N ILE A 66 -4.57 1.00 -11.48
CA ILE A 66 -5.14 2.28 -11.90
C ILE A 66 -4.01 3.29 -12.16
N TYR A 67 -4.13 3.99 -13.29
CA TYR A 67 -3.27 5.08 -13.71
C TYR A 67 -4.00 6.42 -13.58
N GLY A 68 -3.33 7.45 -13.08
CA GLY A 68 -3.89 8.80 -12.95
C GLY A 68 -5.02 8.91 -11.91
N ILE A 69 -5.69 10.07 -11.92
CA ILE A 69 -6.95 10.30 -11.22
C ILE A 69 -8.00 10.40 -12.33
N VAL A 70 -8.91 9.43 -12.39
CA VAL A 70 -10.13 9.54 -13.21
C VAL A 70 -11.19 10.34 -12.48
#